data_AF-A0A810E3S3-F1
#
_entry.id   AF-A0A810E3S3-F1
#
_cell.length_a   1.000
_cell.length_b   1.000
_cell.length_c   1.000
_cell.angle_alpha   90.00
_cell.angle_beta   90.00
_cell.angle_gamma   90.00
#
_symmetry.space_group_name_H-M   'P 1'
#
loop_
_entity.id
_entity.type
_entity.pdbx_description
1 polymer ?
#
loop_
_entity_poly.entity_id
_entity_poly.type
_entity_poly.pdbx_seq_one_letter_code
_entity_poly.pdbx_strand_id
1 'polypeptide(L)'
;MKKKWLSLFFLLAVFGLIFAGTNMYAEDLYKDVNFKIDLNNEMTAKTNSHPFQEKGLKRYFDKEKNNLPASFIQIHLKMKDGSDPNQVSIKGSGVIKVGTETYPIQLDDQPLPKYILPNGTVWYTGGLTGTIKTKAVNDTVVILGLDYDPAKDQAFMSAFVGELSETNGLGVLRFGIPNRTKEINDYINEFKNQQSEISARR
;
A
#
# COMPACT_ATOMS: atom_id res chain seq x y z
N MET A 1 -56.41 -34.41 6.09
CA MET A 1 -54.94 -34.23 6.11
C MET A 1 -54.36 -33.44 4.93
N LYS A 2 -55.05 -33.23 3.80
CA LYS A 2 -54.46 -32.61 2.59
C LYS A 2 -54.28 -31.07 2.60
N LYS A 3 -55.03 -30.32 3.43
CA LYS A 3 -54.96 -28.84 3.42
C LYS A 3 -53.76 -28.23 4.18
N LYS A 4 -53.21 -28.93 5.19
CA LYS A 4 -52.08 -28.40 6.00
C LYS A 4 -50.73 -28.49 5.28
N TRP A 5 -50.60 -29.41 4.32
CA TRP A 5 -49.38 -29.55 3.52
C TRP A 5 -49.26 -28.50 2.41
N LEU A 6 -50.40 -28.03 1.88
CA LEU A 6 -50.42 -27.01 0.82
C LEU A 6 -50.00 -25.63 1.35
N SER A 7 -50.38 -25.27 2.58
CA SER A 7 -49.95 -24.00 3.19
C SER A 7 -48.46 -24.00 3.55
N LEU A 8 -47.90 -25.16 3.91
CA LEU A 8 -46.47 -25.31 4.21
C LEU A 8 -45.61 -25.15 2.94
N PHE A 9 -46.06 -25.70 1.81
CA PHE A 9 -45.40 -25.51 0.51
C PHE A 9 -45.45 -24.06 0.02
N PHE A 10 -46.58 -23.36 0.21
CA PHE A 10 -46.68 -21.94 -0.14
C PHE A 10 -45.78 -21.06 0.73
N LEU A 11 -45.64 -21.36 2.03
CA LEU A 11 -44.75 -20.62 2.93
C LEU A 11 -43.27 -20.81 2.56
N LEU A 12 -42.87 -22.04 2.18
CA LEU A 12 -41.52 -22.36 1.72
C LEU A 12 -41.17 -21.70 0.38
N ALA A 13 -42.13 -21.63 -0.55
CA ALA A 13 -41.92 -20.96 -1.83
C ALA A 13 -41.76 -19.44 -1.69
N VAL A 14 -42.48 -18.81 -0.75
CA VAL A 14 -42.34 -17.38 -0.44
C VAL A 14 -41.00 -17.09 0.25
N PHE A 15 -40.53 -17.95 1.16
CA PHE A 15 -39.19 -17.82 1.75
C PHE A 15 -38.06 -18.01 0.72
N GLY A 16 -38.23 -18.92 -0.25
CA GLY A 16 -37.27 -19.09 -1.36
C GLY A 16 -37.16 -17.87 -2.28
N LEU A 17 -38.27 -17.17 -2.52
CA LEU A 17 -38.27 -15.95 -3.35
C LEU A 17 -37.72 -14.72 -2.60
N ILE A 18 -37.88 -14.65 -1.27
CA ILE A 18 -37.31 -13.55 -0.47
C ILE A 18 -35.79 -13.72 -0.32
N PHE A 19 -35.26 -14.95 -0.25
CA PHE A 19 -33.81 -15.20 -0.20
C PHE A 19 -33.11 -15.18 -1.56
N ALA A 20 -33.81 -15.37 -2.67
CA ALA A 20 -33.23 -15.26 -4.02
C ALA A 20 -33.06 -13.79 -4.48
N GLY A 21 -33.71 -12.83 -3.82
CA GLY A 21 -33.75 -11.43 -4.24
C GLY A 21 -32.73 -10.49 -3.58
N THR A 22 -31.97 -10.96 -2.59
CA THR A 22 -30.97 -10.12 -1.90
C THR A 22 -29.64 -10.86 -1.85
N ASN A 23 -28.62 -10.28 -2.51
CA ASN A 23 -27.19 -10.64 -2.51
C ASN A 23 -26.58 -11.06 -3.84
N MET A 24 -27.12 -10.61 -4.98
CA MET A 24 -26.25 -10.14 -6.06
C MET A 24 -25.97 -8.64 -5.85
N TYR A 25 -25.42 -8.29 -4.69
CA TYR A 25 -24.61 -7.08 -4.63
C TYR A 25 -23.42 -7.39 -5.54
N ALA A 26 -23.17 -6.54 -6.53
CA ALA A 26 -21.90 -6.55 -7.22
C ALA A 26 -20.84 -6.49 -6.11
N GLU A 27 -20.17 -7.62 -5.83
CA GLU A 27 -18.92 -7.57 -5.09
C GLU A 27 -18.08 -6.60 -5.87
N ASP A 28 -17.84 -5.42 -5.30
CA ASP A 28 -16.79 -4.55 -5.76
C ASP A 28 -15.55 -5.43 -5.88
N LEU A 29 -15.17 -5.78 -7.11
CA LEU A 29 -14.08 -6.70 -7.42
C LEU A 29 -12.76 -6.01 -7.04
N TYR A 30 -12.50 -5.96 -5.74
CA TYR A 30 -11.21 -5.61 -5.20
C TYR A 30 -10.28 -6.79 -5.46
N LYS A 31 -9.18 -6.52 -6.16
CA LYS A 31 -8.04 -7.44 -6.19
C LYS A 31 -7.31 -7.32 -4.87
N ASP A 32 -7.26 -8.41 -4.12
CA ASP A 32 -6.44 -8.52 -2.92
C ASP A 32 -4.98 -8.79 -3.30
N VAL A 33 -4.06 -8.04 -2.70
CA VAL A 33 -2.61 -8.21 -2.88
C VAL A 33 -1.95 -8.23 -1.50
N ASN A 34 -1.13 -9.24 -1.26
CA ASN A 34 -0.48 -9.47 0.02
C ASN A 34 1.03 -9.47 -0.15
N PHE A 35 1.71 -8.61 0.58
CA PHE A 35 3.16 -8.56 0.58
C PHE A 35 3.71 -8.91 1.95
N LYS A 36 4.85 -9.60 1.94
CA LYS A 36 5.77 -9.65 3.08
C LYS A 36 7.16 -9.39 2.53
N ILE A 37 7.72 -8.23 2.88
CA ILE A 37 8.97 -7.74 2.30
C ILE A 37 9.96 -7.48 3.43
N ASP A 38 11.10 -8.16 3.38
CA ASP A 38 12.16 -7.99 4.37
C ASP A 38 12.80 -6.60 4.26
N LEU A 39 13.25 -6.08 5.40
CA LEU A 39 13.94 -4.80 5.47
C LEU A 39 15.31 -4.91 4.76
N ASN A 40 15.59 -3.94 3.90
CA ASN A 40 16.91 -3.73 3.35
C ASN A 40 17.73 -2.87 4.31
N ASN A 41 18.51 -3.54 5.16
CA ASN A 41 19.32 -2.89 6.19
C ASN A 41 20.32 -1.89 5.61
N GLU A 42 21.00 -2.24 4.51
CA GLU A 42 22.01 -1.37 3.91
C GLU A 42 21.38 -0.08 3.37
N MET A 43 20.29 -0.18 2.59
CA MET A 43 19.58 0.99 2.08
C MET A 43 18.96 1.82 3.19
N THR A 44 18.42 1.17 4.22
CA THR A 44 17.84 1.87 5.37
C THR A 44 18.92 2.64 6.12
N ALA A 45 20.07 2.03 6.40
CA ALA A 45 21.20 2.69 7.06
C ALA A 45 21.74 3.86 6.24
N LYS A 46 21.89 3.69 4.91
CA LYS A 46 22.28 4.76 3.99
C LYS A 46 21.26 5.90 3.96
N THR A 47 19.98 5.58 3.98
CA THR A 47 18.90 6.59 3.94
C THR A 47 18.83 7.37 5.24
N ASN A 48 19.09 6.76 6.40
CA ASN A 48 19.08 7.42 7.70
C ASN A 48 20.48 7.94 8.08
N SER A 49 21.15 8.63 7.17
CA SER A 49 22.48 9.20 7.44
C SER A 49 22.41 10.63 7.99
N HIS A 50 21.27 11.31 7.87
CA HIS A 50 21.10 12.67 8.35
C HIS A 50 20.60 12.70 9.81
N PRO A 51 21.06 13.63 10.67
CA PRO A 51 20.67 13.68 12.09
C PRO A 51 19.15 13.63 12.37
N PHE A 52 18.33 14.34 11.59
CA PHE A 52 16.86 14.30 11.79
C PHE A 52 16.25 12.93 11.48
N GLN A 53 16.88 12.12 10.62
CA GLN A 53 16.37 10.79 10.28
C GLN A 53 16.71 9.78 11.36
N GLU A 54 17.95 9.82 11.86
CA GLU A 54 18.36 9.05 13.03
C GLU A 54 17.48 9.36 14.24
N LYS A 55 17.19 10.65 14.47
CA LYS A 55 16.28 11.10 15.52
C LYS A 55 14.87 10.54 15.34
N GLY A 56 14.34 10.55 14.11
CA GLY A 56 13.03 9.97 13.81
C GLY A 56 12.99 8.46 14.03
N LEU A 57 14.01 7.73 13.58
CA LEU A 57 14.11 6.28 13.78
C LEU A 57 14.14 5.94 15.28
N LYS A 58 14.93 6.68 16.06
CA LYS A 58 14.98 6.50 17.52
C LYS A 58 13.65 6.86 18.18
N ARG A 59 13.00 7.96 17.76
CA ARG A 59 11.73 8.41 18.34
C ARG A 59 10.60 7.41 18.10
N TYR A 60 10.37 7.02 16.85
CA TYR A 60 9.18 6.24 16.48
C TYR A 60 9.37 4.72 16.67
N PHE A 61 10.60 4.22 16.54
CA PHE A 61 10.88 2.78 16.60
C PHE A 61 11.76 2.37 17.77
N ASP A 62 12.34 3.32 18.53
CA ASP A 62 13.34 3.04 19.56
C ASP A 62 14.52 2.21 19.03
N LYS A 63 14.98 2.54 17.82
CA LYS A 63 16.10 1.87 17.15
C LYS A 63 17.15 2.86 16.66
N GLU A 64 18.35 2.33 16.49
CA GLU A 64 19.45 3.00 15.83
C GLU A 64 19.64 2.44 14.41
N LYS A 65 20.16 3.25 13.49
CA LYS A 65 20.21 2.94 12.05
C LYS A 65 20.95 1.64 11.70
N ASN A 66 21.88 1.19 12.54
CA ASN A 66 22.72 0.02 12.29
C ASN A 66 22.20 -1.27 12.95
N ASN A 67 21.06 -1.24 13.65
CA ASN A 67 20.58 -2.37 14.44
C ASN A 67 19.08 -2.61 14.24
N LEU A 68 18.72 -3.19 13.08
CA LEU A 68 17.34 -3.52 12.71
C LEU A 68 17.18 -5.01 12.36
N PRO A 69 17.56 -5.95 13.24
CA PRO A 69 17.53 -7.39 12.94
C PRO A 69 16.09 -7.88 12.72
N ALA A 70 15.91 -8.87 11.83
CA ALA A 70 14.63 -9.55 11.59
C ALA A 70 13.42 -8.60 11.39
N SER A 71 13.64 -7.53 10.61
CA SER A 71 12.62 -6.52 10.33
C SER A 71 11.98 -6.76 8.97
N PHE A 72 10.67 -6.55 8.86
CA PHE A 72 9.92 -6.69 7.60
C PHE A 72 8.67 -5.80 7.61
N ILE A 73 8.09 -5.55 6.44
CA ILE A 73 6.74 -5.04 6.30
C ILE A 73 5.85 -6.15 5.77
N GLN A 74 4.68 -6.33 6.39
CA GLN A 74 3.63 -7.20 5.88
C GLN A 74 2.38 -6.36 5.68
N ILE A 75 1.85 -6.32 4.46
CA ILE A 75 0.72 -5.47 4.13
C ILE A 75 -0.27 -6.19 3.23
N HIS A 76 -1.54 -5.97 3.49
CA HIS A 76 -2.66 -6.44 2.69
C HIS A 76 -3.32 -5.22 2.05
N LEU A 77 -3.27 -5.16 0.72
CA LEU A 77 -3.86 -4.10 -0.09
C LEU A 77 -5.07 -4.63 -0.84
N LYS A 78 -6.13 -3.82 -0.86
CA LYS A 78 -7.31 -4.02 -1.70
C LYS A 78 -7.28 -2.99 -2.80
N MET A 79 -7.22 -3.45 -4.04
CA MET A 79 -7.10 -2.59 -5.22
C MET A 79 -8.36 -2.70 -6.08
N LYS A 80 -8.96 -1.57 -6.45
CA LYS A 80 -10.10 -1.49 -7.36
C LYS A 80 -9.75 -0.54 -8.50
N ASP A 81 -10.06 -0.90 -9.73
CA ASP A 81 -9.90 0.04 -10.85
C ASP A 81 -10.70 1.32 -10.58
N GLY A 82 -10.03 2.46 -10.74
CA GLY A 82 -10.66 3.76 -10.56
C GLY A 82 -11.48 4.18 -11.78
N SER A 83 -12.12 5.33 -11.69
CA SER A 83 -12.73 6.00 -12.86
C SER A 83 -11.67 6.51 -13.85
N ASP A 84 -10.47 6.85 -13.38
CA ASP A 84 -9.31 7.16 -14.21
C ASP A 84 -8.60 5.85 -14.60
N PRO A 85 -8.46 5.54 -15.90
CA PRO A 85 -7.78 4.33 -16.36
C PRO A 85 -6.30 4.28 -15.97
N ASN A 86 -5.68 5.40 -15.59
CA ASN A 86 -4.30 5.49 -15.14
C ASN A 86 -4.17 5.44 -13.60
N GLN A 87 -5.23 5.08 -12.89
CA GLN A 87 -5.21 5.00 -11.43
C GLN A 87 -6.02 3.79 -10.92
N VAL A 88 -5.71 3.37 -9.71
CA VAL A 88 -6.50 2.41 -8.94
C VAL A 88 -6.81 3.01 -7.58
N SER A 89 -8.02 2.80 -7.07
CA SER A 89 -8.31 3.04 -5.65
C SER A 89 -7.66 1.93 -4.85
N ILE A 90 -6.90 2.31 -3.82
CA ILE A 90 -6.21 1.39 -2.95
C ILE A 90 -6.47 1.75 -1.50
N LYS A 91 -6.77 0.72 -0.71
CA LYS A 91 -6.83 0.78 0.75
C LYS A 91 -6.17 -0.46 1.31
N GLY A 92 -5.75 -0.42 2.56
CA GLY A 92 -5.05 -1.56 3.10
C GLY A 92 -4.75 -1.45 4.58
N SER A 93 -4.20 -2.53 5.11
CA SER A 93 -3.74 -2.59 6.48
C SER A 93 -2.54 -3.52 6.56
N GLY A 94 -1.71 -3.36 7.58
CA GLY A 94 -0.51 -4.15 7.70
C GLY A 94 0.20 -3.94 9.01
N VAL A 95 1.43 -4.44 9.06
CA VAL A 95 2.34 -4.28 10.16
C VAL A 95 3.75 -4.01 9.63
N ILE A 96 4.47 -3.12 10.29
CA ILE A 96 5.93 -3.07 10.22
C ILE A 96 6.46 -3.80 11.46
N LYS A 97 7.33 -4.78 11.26
CA LYS A 97 8.09 -5.40 12.33
C LYS A 97 9.50 -4.84 12.33
N VAL A 98 9.98 -4.39 13.49
CA VAL A 98 11.36 -3.92 13.68
C VAL A 98 11.99 -4.61 14.89
N GLY A 99 12.84 -5.61 14.65
CA GLY A 99 13.30 -6.49 15.71
C GLY A 99 12.14 -7.29 16.32
N THR A 100 11.94 -7.15 17.62
CA THR A 100 10.85 -7.81 18.36
C THR A 100 9.54 -7.02 18.34
N GLU A 101 9.59 -5.76 17.96
CA GLU A 101 8.46 -4.83 18.03
C GLU A 101 7.63 -4.88 16.75
N THR A 102 6.32 -4.68 16.88
CA THR A 102 5.37 -4.69 15.76
C THR A 102 4.50 -3.44 15.81
N TYR A 103 4.39 -2.76 14.68
CA TYR A 103 3.72 -1.47 14.52
C TYR A 103 2.59 -1.62 13.50
N PRO A 104 1.32 -1.70 13.94
CA PRO A 104 0.17 -1.77 13.06
C PRO A 104 0.02 -0.52 12.20
N ILE A 105 -0.40 -0.73 10.95
CA ILE A 105 -0.61 0.32 9.94
C ILE A 105 -2.00 0.18 9.36
N GLN A 106 -2.66 1.31 9.21
CA GLN A 106 -3.91 1.43 8.45
C GLN A 106 -3.70 2.46 7.34
N LEU A 107 -4.03 2.10 6.11
CA LEU A 107 -3.98 3.01 4.96
C LEU A 107 -5.37 3.53 4.64
N ASP A 108 -5.42 4.80 4.24
CA ASP A 108 -6.62 5.45 3.75
C ASP A 108 -6.94 4.98 2.32
N ASP A 109 -8.22 5.03 1.94
CA ASP A 109 -8.63 4.82 0.56
C ASP A 109 -8.19 6.02 -0.29
N GLN A 110 -7.31 5.76 -1.24
CA GLN A 110 -6.68 6.81 -2.04
C GLN A 110 -6.35 6.32 -3.45
N PRO A 111 -6.22 7.23 -4.44
CA PRO A 111 -5.73 6.87 -5.75
C PRO A 111 -4.24 6.52 -5.71
N LEU A 112 -3.86 5.45 -6.41
CA LEU A 112 -2.48 5.10 -6.71
C LEU A 112 -2.28 5.10 -8.23
N PRO A 113 -1.27 5.80 -8.74
CA PRO A 113 -0.95 5.78 -10.17
C PRO A 113 -0.67 4.37 -10.70
N LYS A 114 -1.26 4.09 -11.86
CA LYS A 114 -1.10 2.88 -12.68
C LYS A 114 -0.45 3.28 -14.00
N TYR A 115 0.72 2.71 -14.30
CA TYR A 115 1.46 2.92 -15.53
C TYR A 115 1.38 1.67 -16.39
N ILE A 116 1.14 1.85 -17.68
CA ILE A 116 1.19 0.77 -18.67
C ILE A 116 2.38 1.04 -19.56
N LEU A 117 3.42 0.21 -19.45
CA LEU A 117 4.62 0.32 -20.27
C LEU A 117 4.31 -0.07 -21.73
N PRO A 118 5.13 0.35 -22.72
CA PRO A 118 4.90 0.01 -24.13
C PRO A 118 4.82 -1.49 -24.43
N ASN A 119 5.48 -2.32 -23.61
CA ASN A 119 5.44 -3.78 -23.69
C ASN A 119 4.19 -4.41 -23.05
N GLY A 120 3.23 -3.59 -22.60
CA GLY A 120 1.99 -4.01 -21.92
C GLY A 120 2.14 -4.30 -20.42
N THR A 121 3.34 -4.18 -19.85
CA THR A 121 3.55 -4.41 -18.42
C THR A 121 2.89 -3.31 -17.60
N VAL A 122 2.09 -3.68 -16.60
CA VAL A 122 1.46 -2.74 -15.68
C VAL A 122 2.36 -2.52 -14.47
N TRP A 123 2.50 -1.28 -14.02
CA TRP A 123 3.26 -0.90 -12.83
C TRP A 123 2.42 0.01 -11.94
N TYR A 124 2.49 -0.21 -10.63
CA TYR A 124 1.87 0.66 -9.64
C TYR A 124 2.95 1.36 -8.84
N THR A 125 2.97 2.70 -8.85
CA THR A 125 3.97 3.48 -8.11
C THR A 125 3.39 4.75 -7.53
N GLY A 126 3.73 5.05 -6.28
CA GLY A 126 3.25 6.25 -5.60
C GLY A 126 3.35 6.17 -4.08
N GLY A 127 2.89 7.24 -3.43
CA GLY A 127 2.79 7.30 -1.97
C GLY A 127 1.39 6.90 -1.51
N LEU A 128 1.34 6.10 -0.44
CA LEU A 128 0.12 5.72 0.27
C LEU A 128 0.17 6.33 1.66
N THR A 129 -0.74 7.23 1.95
CA THR A 129 -0.88 7.85 3.27
C THR A 129 -1.71 6.94 4.18
N GLY A 130 -1.34 6.93 5.46
CA GLY A 130 -2.08 6.22 6.47
C GLY A 130 -1.63 6.61 7.89
N THR A 131 -2.03 5.78 8.84
CA THR A 131 -1.71 5.90 10.26
C THR A 131 -0.91 4.69 10.72
N ILE A 132 0.09 4.93 11.57
CA ILE A 132 0.89 3.90 12.23
C ILE A 132 0.85 4.13 13.74
N LYS A 133 0.75 3.03 14.49
CA LYS A 133 0.82 3.06 15.95
C LYS A 133 2.24 2.82 16.43
N THR A 134 2.86 3.85 17.01
CA THR A 134 4.26 3.82 17.47
C THR A 134 4.34 3.87 19.00
N LYS A 135 5.52 3.60 19.56
CA LYS A 135 5.73 3.74 21.02
C LYS A 135 5.65 5.19 21.49
N ALA A 136 6.10 6.13 20.67
CA ALA A 136 6.13 7.55 21.04
C ALA A 136 4.75 8.22 20.92
N VAL A 137 3.96 7.81 19.92
CA VAL A 137 2.67 8.43 19.59
C VAL A 137 1.73 7.34 19.06
N ASN A 138 0.54 7.26 19.66
CA ASN A 138 -0.46 6.24 19.37
C ASN A 138 -0.94 6.27 17.92
N ASP A 139 -1.12 7.43 17.31
CA ASP A 139 -1.49 7.58 15.90
C ASP A 139 -0.58 8.62 15.25
N THR A 140 0.37 8.16 14.44
CA THR A 140 1.27 9.01 13.65
C THR A 140 1.01 8.82 12.17
N VAL A 141 1.17 9.89 11.39
CA VAL A 141 1.12 9.79 9.93
C VAL A 141 2.28 8.92 9.44
N VAL A 142 1.95 7.98 8.54
CA VAL A 142 2.91 7.22 7.75
C VAL A 142 2.64 7.44 6.27
N ILE A 143 3.70 7.62 5.51
CA ILE A 143 3.66 7.57 4.06
C ILE A 143 4.40 6.30 3.63
N LEU A 144 3.71 5.38 2.96
CA LEU A 144 4.30 4.22 2.32
C LEU A 144 4.51 4.50 0.84
N GLY A 145 5.76 4.69 0.41
CA GLY A 145 6.11 4.64 -1.00
C GLY A 145 6.03 3.19 -1.47
N LEU A 146 5.24 2.91 -2.50
CA LEU A 146 5.08 1.60 -3.14
C LEU A 146 5.61 1.67 -4.57
N ASP A 147 6.41 0.68 -4.95
CA ASP A 147 6.74 0.34 -6.34
C ASP A 147 6.39 -1.15 -6.53
N TYR A 148 5.40 -1.49 -7.36
CA TYR A 148 4.88 -2.86 -7.52
C TYR A 148 4.71 -3.29 -8.98
N ASP A 149 5.35 -4.42 -9.32
CA ASP A 149 5.22 -5.17 -10.57
C ASP A 149 4.32 -6.41 -10.34
N PRO A 150 3.02 -6.37 -10.70
CA PRO A 150 2.11 -7.49 -10.56
C PRO A 150 2.45 -8.69 -11.45
N ALA A 151 3.22 -8.51 -12.54
CA ALA A 151 3.57 -9.61 -13.42
C ALA A 151 4.66 -10.51 -12.81
N LYS A 152 5.51 -9.92 -11.96
CA LYS A 152 6.60 -10.63 -11.25
C LYS A 152 6.30 -10.91 -9.78
N ASP A 153 5.18 -10.40 -9.27
CA ASP A 153 4.86 -10.38 -7.85
C ASP A 153 6.00 -9.78 -7.01
N GLN A 154 6.57 -8.68 -7.51
CA GLN A 154 7.71 -8.00 -6.89
C GLN A 154 7.30 -6.61 -6.43
N ALA A 155 7.52 -6.33 -5.14
CA ALA A 155 7.29 -5.03 -4.57
C ALA A 155 8.53 -4.51 -3.84
N PHE A 156 8.73 -3.21 -3.95
CA PHE A 156 9.61 -2.43 -3.09
C PHE A 156 8.74 -1.44 -2.31
N MET A 157 9.04 -1.27 -1.03
CA MET A 157 8.33 -0.33 -0.20
C MET A 157 9.29 0.53 0.61
N SER A 158 8.88 1.77 0.87
CA SER A 158 9.53 2.62 1.85
C SER A 158 8.51 3.20 2.80
N ALA A 159 8.80 3.16 4.09
CA ALA A 159 7.95 3.79 5.10
C ALA A 159 8.63 5.06 5.62
N PHE A 160 7.89 6.16 5.61
CA PHE A 160 8.27 7.44 6.18
C PHE A 160 7.33 7.72 7.34
N VAL A 161 7.84 7.77 8.57
CA VAL A 161 7.03 7.94 9.79
C VAL A 161 7.43 9.21 10.52
N GLY A 162 6.45 10.07 10.78
CA GLY A 162 6.66 11.37 11.40
C GLY A 162 6.79 12.50 10.39
N GLU A 163 7.61 13.49 10.71
CA GLU A 163 7.65 14.78 10.01
C GLU A 163 9.08 15.17 9.69
N LEU A 164 9.28 15.89 8.59
CA LEU A 164 10.58 16.48 8.27
C LEU A 164 10.85 17.70 9.18
N SER A 165 11.26 17.45 10.43
CA SER A 165 11.58 18.50 11.41
C SER A 165 12.81 18.15 12.24
N GLU A 166 13.51 19.18 12.71
CA GLU A 166 14.63 19.01 13.64
C GLU A 166 14.17 18.51 15.01
N THR A 167 12.93 18.82 15.40
CA THR A 167 12.37 18.47 16.71
C THR A 167 11.92 17.02 16.78
N ASN A 168 11.15 16.55 15.79
CA ASN A 168 10.54 15.22 15.83
C ASN A 168 11.31 14.20 14.97
N GLY A 169 11.95 14.67 13.89
CA GLY A 169 12.64 13.79 12.95
C GLY A 169 11.68 12.95 12.10
N LEU A 170 12.27 12.30 11.09
CA LEU A 170 11.57 11.46 10.12
C LEU A 170 12.18 10.06 10.11
N GLY A 171 11.48 9.07 10.64
CA GLY A 171 11.95 7.68 10.57
C GLY A 171 11.76 7.14 9.16
N VAL A 172 12.82 6.62 8.55
CA VAL A 172 12.74 6.03 7.19
C VAL A 172 13.13 4.55 7.23
N LEU A 173 12.29 3.68 6.66
CA LEU A 173 12.59 2.26 6.49
C LEU A 173 12.45 1.89 5.01
N ARG A 174 13.38 1.08 4.49
CA ARG A 174 13.38 0.61 3.09
C ARG A 174 13.25 -0.91 3.08
N PHE A 175 12.26 -1.43 2.36
CA PHE A 175 11.94 -2.85 2.29
C PHE A 175 12.10 -3.36 0.85
N GLY A 176 12.73 -4.53 0.72
CA GLY A 176 13.00 -5.15 -0.57
C GLY A 176 14.18 -4.50 -1.30
N ILE A 177 14.37 -4.91 -2.54
CA ILE A 177 15.38 -4.35 -3.44
C ILE A 177 14.64 -3.55 -4.49
N PRO A 178 14.95 -2.25 -4.68
CA PRO A 178 14.30 -1.45 -5.71
C PRO A 178 14.66 -2.06 -7.07
N ASN A 179 13.74 -2.83 -7.63
CA ASN A 179 13.91 -3.38 -8.97
C ASN A 179 13.40 -2.35 -9.98
N ARG A 180 13.98 -1.14 -9.95
CA ARG A 180 13.74 -0.16 -11.02
C ARG A 180 14.51 -0.65 -12.22
N THR A 181 13.84 -1.42 -13.07
CA THR A 181 14.39 -1.76 -14.37
C THR A 181 14.75 -0.45 -15.08
N LYS A 182 15.86 -0.47 -15.81
CA LYS A 182 16.31 0.66 -16.64
C LYS A 182 15.14 1.24 -17.46
N GLU A 183 14.28 0.37 -17.97
CA GLU A 183 13.05 0.68 -18.71
C GLU A 183 12.10 1.65 -17.98
N ILE A 184 11.91 1.52 -16.66
CA ILE A 184 11.03 2.42 -15.90
C ILE A 184 11.66 3.80 -15.75
N ASN A 185 12.97 3.84 -15.49
CA ASN A 185 13.68 5.12 -15.41
C ASN A 185 13.66 5.83 -16.76
N ASP A 186 13.88 5.09 -17.85
CA ASP A 186 13.83 5.61 -19.21
C ASP A 186 12.41 6.14 -19.53
N TYR A 187 11.35 5.39 -19.20
CA TYR A 187 9.98 5.83 -19.40
C TYR A 187 9.59 7.07 -18.57
N ILE A 188 9.96 7.10 -17.28
CA ILE A 188 9.70 8.28 -16.42
C ILE A 188 10.42 9.51 -16.96
N ASN A 189 11.66 9.35 -17.44
CA ASN A 189 12.42 10.46 -18.02
C ASN A 189 11.79 10.93 -19.34
N GLU A 190 11.35 10.01 -20.20
CA GLU A 190 10.66 10.35 -21.44
C GLU A 190 9.35 11.11 -21.17
N PHE A 191 8.54 10.63 -20.22
CA PHE A 191 7.30 11.31 -19.85
C PHE A 191 7.55 12.73 -19.29
N LYS A 192 8.57 12.90 -18.43
CA LYS A 192 8.97 14.23 -17.92
C LYS A 192 9.41 15.17 -19.05
N ASN A 193 10.18 14.66 -20.01
CA ASN A 193 10.62 15.43 -21.16
C ASN A 193 9.41 15.88 -22.00
N GLN A 194 8.46 14.99 -22.28
CA GLN A 194 7.23 15.33 -23.02
C GLN A 194 6.41 16.41 -22.30
N GLN A 195 6.24 16.31 -20.98
CA GLN A 195 5.57 17.35 -20.19
C GLN A 195 6.28 18.71 -20.29
N SER A 196 7.61 18.72 -20.20
CA SER A 196 8.40 19.94 -20.30
C SER A 196 8.28 20.62 -21.68
N GLU A 197 8.23 19.83 -22.77
CA GLU A 197 8.03 20.34 -24.12
C GLU A 197 6.63 20.94 -24.32
N ILE A 198 5.60 20.32 -23.76
CA ILE A 198 4.23 20.84 -23.80
C ILE A 198 4.15 22.18 -23.04
N SER A 199 4.80 22.28 -21.88
CA SER A 199 4.86 23.52 -21.11
C SER A 199 5.62 24.63 -21.83
N ALA A 200 6.68 24.30 -22.58
CA ALA A 200 7.47 25.29 -23.33
C ALA A 200 6.78 25.84 -24.59
N ARG A 201 5.71 25.18 -25.07
CA ARG A 201 4.92 25.61 -26.23
C ARG A 201 3.68 26.44 -25.86
N ARG A 202 3.43 26.67 -24.58
CA ARG A 202 2.35 27.53 -24.06
C ARG A 202 2.92 28.86 -23.61
#